data_AF-A0A924R227-F1
#
_entry.id   AF-A0A924R227-F1
#
_cell.length_a   1.000
_cell.length_b   1.000
_cell.length_c   1.000
_cell.angle_alpha   90.00
_cell.angle_beta   90.00
_cell.angle_gamma   90.00
#
_symmetry.space_group_name_H-M   'P 1'
#
loop_
_entity.id
_entity.type
_entity.pdbx_description
1 polymer ?
#
loop_
_entity_poly.entity_id
_entity_poly.type
_entity_poly.pdbx_seq_one_letter_code
_entity_poly.pdbx_strand_id
1 'polypeptide(L)'
;ASQKALIGRKAPKAKDFTNQRTRRNGVVDEALKAKNRNKSRIRSRVEHVFGVVKRLWGFAKVRYRGLAKNATRAFTALALANIYLSRRRLMAQVRP
;
A
#
# COMPACT_ATOMS: atom_id res chain seq x y z
N ALA A 1 -0.31 -29.88 -0.05
CA ALA A 1 -0.88 -28.93 0.95
C ALA A 1 -1.37 -27.67 0.24
N SER A 2 -2.50 -27.08 0.64
CA SER A 2 -2.99 -25.84 0.01
C SER A 2 -2.05 -24.66 0.31
N GLN A 3 -2.00 -23.66 -0.57
CA GLN A 3 -1.12 -22.48 -0.42
C GLN A 3 -1.35 -21.74 0.91
N LYS A 4 -2.60 -21.70 1.41
CA LYS A 4 -2.92 -21.12 2.71
C LYS A 4 -2.26 -21.87 3.87
N ALA A 5 -2.24 -23.20 3.81
CA ALA A 5 -1.59 -24.02 4.83
C ALA A 5 -0.07 -23.80 4.85
N LEU A 6 0.55 -23.62 3.67
CA LEU A 6 1.98 -23.33 3.55
C LEU A 6 2.33 -21.95 4.15
N ILE A 7 1.55 -20.92 3.85
CA ILE A 7 1.74 -19.57 4.41
C ILE A 7 1.54 -19.60 5.92
N GLY A 8 0.49 -20.26 6.42
CA GLY A 8 0.23 -20.39 7.85
C GLY A 8 1.37 -21.08 8.60
N ARG A 9 1.96 -22.15 8.04
CA ARG A 9 3.11 -22.85 8.64
C ARG A 9 4.35 -21.96 8.73
N LYS A 10 4.60 -21.12 7.72
CA LYS A 10 5.78 -20.24 7.67
C LYS A 10 5.58 -18.94 8.44
N ALA A 11 4.35 -18.45 8.56
CA ALA A 11 4.04 -17.18 9.21
C ALA A 11 2.74 -17.28 10.04
N PRO A 12 2.77 -17.99 11.19
CA PRO A 12 1.57 -18.27 11.97
C PRO A 12 0.91 -17.02 12.56
N LYS A 13 1.67 -15.94 12.76
CA LYS A 13 1.17 -14.66 13.28
C LYS A 13 0.68 -13.70 12.18
N ALA A 14 0.77 -14.07 10.90
CA ALA A 14 0.40 -13.19 9.80
C ALA A 14 -1.12 -13.11 9.64
N LYS A 15 -1.65 -11.89 9.56
CA LYS A 15 -3.07 -11.65 9.26
C LYS A 15 -3.28 -11.64 7.74
N ASP A 16 -4.32 -12.34 7.28
CA ASP A 16 -4.69 -12.36 5.86
C ASP A 16 -5.58 -11.14 5.51
N PHE A 17 -5.02 -10.21 4.73
CA PHE A 17 -5.72 -9.04 4.23
C PHE A 17 -6.21 -9.18 2.78
N THR A 18 -6.19 -10.39 2.20
CA THR A 18 -6.74 -10.62 0.86
C THR A 18 -8.24 -10.30 0.81
N ASN A 19 -8.70 -9.84 -0.35
CA ASN A 19 -10.12 -9.62 -0.58
C ASN A 19 -10.81 -10.98 -0.74
N GLN A 20 -11.90 -11.17 0.01
CA GLN A 20 -12.66 -12.42 -0.01
C GLN A 20 -13.83 -12.34 -0.98
N ARG A 21 -14.29 -13.48 -1.50
CA ARG A 21 -15.51 -13.53 -2.32
C ARG A 21 -16.71 -13.16 -1.46
N THR A 22 -17.48 -12.16 -1.88
CA THR A 22 -18.60 -11.61 -1.08
C THR A 22 -19.97 -12.17 -1.49
N ARG A 23 -20.06 -12.86 -2.63
CA ARG A 23 -21.31 -13.39 -3.17
C ARG A 23 -21.23 -14.91 -3.31
N ARG A 24 -22.21 -15.62 -2.76
CA ARG A 24 -22.38 -17.08 -2.90
C ARG A 24 -23.86 -17.38 -3.10
N ASN A 25 -24.19 -18.18 -4.11
CA ASN A 25 -25.57 -18.61 -4.42
C ASN A 25 -26.57 -17.45 -4.47
N GLY A 26 -26.20 -16.33 -5.12
CA GLY A 26 -27.06 -15.15 -5.23
C GLY A 26 -27.02 -14.21 -4.02
N VAL A 27 -26.76 -14.71 -2.81
CA VAL A 27 -26.71 -13.93 -1.57
C VAL A 27 -25.38 -13.19 -1.44
N VAL A 28 -25.45 -11.92 -1.04
CA VAL A 28 -24.29 -11.06 -0.78
C VAL A 28 -24.09 -10.92 0.71
N ASP A 29 -22.88 -11.23 1.17
CA ASP A 29 -22.43 -10.92 2.53
C ASP A 29 -21.99 -9.45 2.58
N GLU A 30 -22.88 -8.59 3.09
CA GLU A 30 -22.64 -7.15 3.21
C GLU A 30 -21.49 -6.83 4.19
N ALA A 31 -21.25 -7.65 5.21
CA ALA A 31 -20.16 -7.43 6.15
C ALA A 31 -18.79 -7.68 5.49
N LEU A 32 -18.66 -8.76 4.71
CA LEU A 32 -17.45 -9.02 3.92
C LEU A 32 -17.23 -7.95 2.84
N LYS A 33 -18.31 -7.50 2.20
CA LYS A 33 -18.26 -6.43 1.19
C LYS A 33 -17.77 -5.10 1.79
N ALA A 34 -18.28 -4.71 2.95
CA ALA A 34 -17.81 -3.53 3.68
C ALA A 34 -16.32 -3.64 4.06
N LYS A 35 -15.89 -4.80 4.57
CA LYS A 35 -14.47 -5.07 4.90
C LYS A 35 -13.58 -4.93 3.67
N ASN A 36 -13.95 -5.55 2.54
CA ASN A 36 -13.20 -5.46 1.28
C ASN A 36 -13.14 -4.01 0.75
N ARG A 37 -14.24 -3.24 0.89
CA ARG A 37 -14.29 -1.83 0.50
C ARG A 37 -13.28 -1.00 1.29
N ASN A 38 -13.20 -1.18 2.61
CA ASN A 38 -12.22 -0.47 3.43
C ASN A 38 -10.77 -0.85 3.06
N LYS A 39 -10.48 -2.15 2.89
CA LYS A 39 -9.16 -2.64 2.42
C LYS A 39 -8.76 -1.99 1.09
N SER A 40 -9.69 -1.97 0.13
CA SER A 40 -9.44 -1.42 -1.20
C SER A 40 -9.23 0.10 -1.16
N ARG A 41 -10.00 0.81 -0.32
CA ARG A 41 -9.81 2.26 -0.09
C ARG A 41 -8.41 2.57 0.44
N ILE A 42 -7.93 1.82 1.44
CA ILE A 42 -6.58 2.01 1.99
C ILE A 42 -5.52 1.67 0.93
N ARG A 43 -5.67 0.54 0.23
CA ARG A 43 -4.77 0.14 -0.85
C ARG A 43 -4.61 1.21 -1.93
N SER A 44 -5.71 1.79 -2.40
CA SER A 44 -5.66 2.81 -3.46
C SER A 44 -4.78 4.01 -3.10
N ARG A 45 -4.81 4.46 -1.83
CA ARG A 45 -3.96 5.56 -1.34
C ARG A 45 -2.48 5.17 -1.36
N VAL A 46 -2.17 3.97 -0.90
CA VAL A 46 -0.80 3.45 -0.85
C VAL A 46 -0.25 3.21 -2.26
N GLU A 47 -1.05 2.62 -3.15
CA GLU A 47 -0.71 2.41 -4.57
C GLU A 47 -0.40 3.74 -5.26
N HIS A 48 -1.12 4.82 -4.93
CA HIS A 48 -0.84 6.15 -5.48
C HIS A 48 0.54 6.68 -5.03
N VAL A 49 0.89 6.56 -3.75
CA VAL A 49 2.22 6.93 -3.22
C VAL A 49 3.32 6.16 -3.95
N PHE A 50 3.16 4.84 -4.08
CA PHE A 50 4.13 4.01 -4.81
C PHE A 50 4.17 4.35 -6.30
N GLY A 51 3.06 4.75 -6.90
CA GLY A 51 3.00 5.25 -8.27
C GLY A 51 3.90 6.48 -8.45
N VAL A 52 3.81 7.45 -7.54
CA VAL A 52 4.68 8.64 -7.56
C VAL A 52 6.15 8.24 -7.43
N VAL A 53 6.49 7.45 -6.41
CA VAL A 53 7.88 7.10 -6.11
C VAL A 53 8.50 6.23 -7.20
N LYS A 54 7.80 5.18 -7.65
CA LYS A 54 8.37 4.20 -8.58
C LYS A 54 8.27 4.65 -10.05
N ARG A 55 7.15 5.27 -10.46
CA ARG A 55 6.93 5.64 -11.86
C ARG A 55 7.39 7.07 -12.15
N LEU A 56 6.88 8.05 -11.41
CA LEU A 56 7.23 9.47 -11.66
C LEU A 56 8.71 9.76 -11.33
N TRP A 57 9.21 9.23 -10.21
CA TRP A 57 10.59 9.52 -9.75
C TRP A 57 11.60 8.43 -10.09
N GLY A 58 11.19 7.37 -10.80
CA GLY A 58 12.09 6.33 -11.27
C GLY A 58 12.75 5.48 -10.17
N PHE A 59 12.15 5.37 -8.98
CA PHE A 59 12.67 4.52 -7.90
C PHE A 59 12.39 3.02 -8.14
N ALA A 60 12.79 2.49 -9.30
CA ALA A 60 12.56 1.10 -9.67
C ALA A 60 13.68 0.15 -9.18
N LYS A 61 14.90 0.67 -9.00
CA LYS A 61 16.09 -0.12 -8.64
C LYS A 61 16.81 0.45 -7.42
N VAL A 62 17.40 -0.47 -6.63
CA VAL A 62 18.37 -0.13 -5.58
C VAL A 62 19.62 0.50 -6.21
N ARG A 63 20.22 1.47 -5.53
CA ARG A 63 21.39 2.21 -6.05
C ARG A 63 22.65 2.03 -5.21
N TYR A 64 22.48 1.85 -3.90
CA TYR A 64 23.62 1.79 -2.98
C TYR A 64 24.00 0.35 -2.64
N ARG A 65 25.27 0.15 -2.30
CA ARG A 65 25.72 -1.10 -1.65
C ARG A 65 25.33 -1.04 -0.17
N GLY A 66 24.53 -2.01 0.27
CA GLY A 66 24.06 -2.13 1.65
C GLY A 66 22.58 -1.80 1.84
N LEU A 67 21.90 -2.57 2.69
CA LEU A 67 20.48 -2.43 2.98
C LEU A 67 20.17 -1.11 3.68
N ALA A 68 20.98 -0.71 4.66
CA ALA A 68 20.77 0.54 5.41
C ALA A 68 20.72 1.77 4.49
N LYS A 69 21.67 1.91 3.56
CA LYS A 69 21.72 3.05 2.63
C LYS A 69 20.51 3.10 1.68
N ASN A 70 20.04 1.94 1.22
CA ASN A 70 18.83 1.89 0.39
C ASN A 70 17.56 2.14 1.20
N ALA A 71 17.50 1.69 2.46
CA ALA A 71 16.38 1.95 3.35
C ALA A 71 16.25 3.46 3.60
N THR A 72 17.33 4.15 3.96
CA THR A 72 17.33 5.62 4.12
C THR A 72 16.85 6.31 2.86
N ARG A 73 17.37 5.93 1.68
CA ARG A 73 16.94 6.49 0.39
C ARG A 73 15.43 6.29 0.15
N ALA A 74 14.90 5.11 0.48
CA ALA A 74 13.48 4.81 0.33
C ALA A 74 12.61 5.61 1.32
N PHE A 75 13.03 5.76 2.59
CA PHE A 75 12.32 6.55 3.58
C PHE A 75 12.26 8.02 3.20
N THR A 76 13.38 8.60 2.76
CA THR A 76 13.41 10.00 2.28
C THR A 76 12.49 10.19 1.08
N ALA A 77 12.53 9.27 0.10
CA ALA A 77 11.63 9.34 -1.06
C ALA A 77 10.15 9.24 -0.65
N LEU A 78 9.80 8.33 0.27
CA LEU A 78 8.42 8.22 0.75
C LEU A 78 7.95 9.46 1.52
N ALA A 79 8.83 10.05 2.34
CA ALA A 79 8.54 11.30 3.04
C ALA A 79 8.27 12.45 2.06
N LEU A 80 9.13 12.61 1.04
CA LEU A 80 8.92 13.59 -0.02
C LEU A 80 7.63 13.33 -0.80
N ALA A 81 7.28 12.07 -1.06
CA ALA A 81 6.06 11.72 -1.78
C ALA A 81 4.81 12.16 -1.01
N ASN A 82 4.82 12.01 0.32
CA ASN A 82 3.71 12.50 1.16
C ASN A 82 3.55 14.02 1.08
N ILE A 83 4.66 14.77 1.04
CA ILE A 83 4.64 16.23 0.85
C ILE A 83 4.11 16.57 -0.55
N TYR A 84 4.62 15.91 -1.59
CA TYR A 84 4.19 16.12 -2.98
C TYR A 84 2.69 15.85 -3.18
N LEU A 85 2.14 14.82 -2.54
CA LEU A 85 0.71 14.52 -2.58
C LEU A 85 -0.12 15.55 -1.81
N SER A 86 0.44 16.13 -0.76
CA SER A 86 -0.21 17.17 0.05
C SER A 86 -0.04 18.58 -0.54
N ARG A 87 0.70 18.74 -1.64
CA ARG A 87 1.07 20.05 -2.21
C ARG A 87 -0.10 21.01 -2.40
N ARG A 88 -1.27 20.54 -2.82
CA ARG A 88 -2.45 21.40 -3.02
C ARG A 88 -2.95 22.02 -1.71
N ARG A 89 -2.86 21.29 -0.60
CA ARG A 89 -3.25 21.78 0.72
C ARG A 89 -2.20 22.72 1.29
N LEU A 90 -0.92 22.36 1.16
CA LEU A 90 0.20 23.16 1.64
C LEU A 90 0.32 24.49 0.90
N MET A 91 0.15 24.50 -0.42
CA MET A 91 0.20 25.72 -1.23
C MET A 91 -1.04 26.60 -1.08
N ALA A 92 -2.21 26.04 -0.72
CA ALA A 92 -3.40 26.84 -0.45
C ALA A 92 -3.34 27.59 0.89
N GLN A 93 -2.49 27.17 1.83
CA GLN A 93 -2.24 27.87 3.10
C GLN A 93 -1.30 29.07 2.92
N VAL A 94 -0.44 29.04 1.90
CA VAL A 94 0.37 30.19 1.50
C VAL A 94 -0.49 31.10 0.64
N ARG A 95 -1.44 31.81 1.26
CA ARG A 95 -1.96 33.06 0.69
C ARG A 95 -0.94 34.17 1.00
N PRO A 96 -0.68 35.10 0.06
CA PRO A 96 0.16 36.27 0.32
C PRO A 96 -0.41 37.10 1.48
#